data_AF-A0A7L4DX03-F1
#
_entry.id   AF-A0A7L4DX03-F1
#
_cell.length_a   1.000
_cell.length_b   1.000
_cell.length_c   1.000
_cell.angle_alpha   90.00
_cell.angle_beta   90.00
_cell.angle_gamma   90.00
#
_symmetry.space_group_name_H-M   'P 1'
#
loop_
_entity.id
_entity.type
_entity.pdbx_description
1 polymer ?
#
loop_
_entity_poly.entity_id
_entity_poly.type
_entity_poly.pdbx_seq_one_letter_code
_entity_poly.pdbx_strand_id
1 'polypeptide(L)'
;QLLGGQRQPHSFWTFEYYQTFFNVDTQQVLERIKGSVMPLPGKNFVRHRLRNNPDLYGPFWICATLALAVAVSGNLSHLTEKRTSLTYHYSPQFHSVTIAATLIFCYAGLVPLALWGFLRWRRSPGTPLGTYSFLETLCAYGYSLSAYIPTAVLWLVPVSWLQWLMLAVAALLSAAVLAITFWPPARADSRVTALAVVATVVSLHTLLAVGC
;
A
#
# COMPACT_ATOMS: atom_id res chain seq x y z
N GLN A 1 38.78 -10.78 13.60
CA GLN A 1 37.86 -11.57 12.77
C GLN A 1 36.50 -11.54 13.43
N LEU A 2 35.58 -10.69 12.96
CA LEU A 2 34.22 -10.60 13.50
C LEU A 2 33.38 -11.68 12.81
N LEU A 3 32.93 -12.65 13.60
CA LEU A 3 32.11 -13.77 13.16
C LEU A 3 30.83 -13.25 12.51
N GLY A 4 30.83 -13.23 11.17
CA GLY A 4 29.61 -13.21 10.38
C GLY A 4 28.87 -14.51 10.65
N GLY A 5 28.08 -14.54 11.72
CA GLY A 5 27.20 -15.66 12.03
C GLY A 5 26.28 -15.88 10.85
N GLN A 6 26.48 -16.99 10.13
CA GLN A 6 25.50 -17.45 9.17
C GLN A 6 24.21 -17.71 9.95
N ARG A 7 23.24 -16.80 9.80
CA ARG A 7 21.89 -17.00 10.34
C ARG A 7 21.34 -18.26 9.67
N GLN A 8 21.14 -19.30 10.47
CA GLN A 8 20.47 -20.52 10.03
C GLN A 8 19.11 -20.13 9.43
N PRO A 9 18.72 -20.65 8.26
CA PRO A 9 17.40 -20.36 7.70
C PRO A 9 16.34 -20.90 8.67
N HIS A 10 15.55 -20.00 9.26
CA HIS A 10 14.44 -20.37 10.12
C HIS A 10 13.33 -21.02 9.30
N SER A 11 12.70 -22.06 9.86
CA SER A 11 11.50 -22.66 9.26
C SER A 11 10.36 -21.64 9.30
N PHE A 12 9.51 -21.62 8.25
CA PHE A 12 8.45 -20.62 8.10
C PHE A 12 7.36 -20.67 9.19
N TRP A 13 7.33 -21.74 10.00
CA TRP A 13 6.42 -21.90 11.13
C TRP A 13 6.92 -21.30 12.43
N THR A 14 8.19 -20.88 12.50
CA THR A 14 8.76 -20.37 13.75
C THR A 14 8.58 -18.87 13.87
N PHE A 15 8.52 -18.38 15.11
CA PHE A 15 8.37 -16.95 15.38
C PHE A 15 9.58 -16.16 14.86
N GLU A 16 10.78 -16.73 14.99
CA GLU A 16 12.05 -16.13 14.55
C GLU A 16 12.06 -15.84 13.05
N TYR A 17 11.39 -16.69 12.25
CA TYR A 17 11.20 -16.42 10.83
C TYR A 17 10.46 -15.09 10.60
N TYR A 18 9.33 -14.87 11.29
CA TYR A 18 8.55 -13.65 11.13
C TYR A 18 9.22 -12.42 11.76
N GLN A 19 9.95 -12.58 12.86
CA GLN A 19 10.71 -11.49 13.49
C GLN A 19 11.65 -10.79 12.51
N THR A 20 12.23 -11.53 11.55
CA THR A 20 13.12 -10.94 10.54
C THR A 20 12.44 -9.86 9.69
N PHE A 21 11.13 -9.98 9.42
CA PHE A 21 10.37 -8.99 8.64
C PHE A 21 9.96 -7.74 9.44
N PHE A 22 10.14 -7.77 10.77
CA PHE A 22 9.89 -6.63 11.66
C PHE A 22 11.17 -5.97 12.15
N ASN A 23 12.33 -6.59 11.93
CA ASN A 23 13.62 -6.05 12.29
C ASN A 23 14.13 -5.05 11.23
N VAL A 24 13.56 -3.85 11.22
CA VAL A 24 13.89 -2.77 10.28
C VAL A 24 14.26 -1.48 11.00
N ASP A 25 15.16 -0.70 10.40
CA ASP A 25 15.51 0.63 10.92
C ASP A 25 14.53 1.69 10.42
N THR A 26 14.28 2.72 11.24
CA THR A 26 13.43 3.87 10.89
C THR A 26 13.85 4.54 9.58
N GLN A 27 15.16 4.68 9.34
CA GLN A 27 15.68 5.27 8.09
C GLN A 27 15.28 4.44 6.87
N GLN A 28 15.31 3.11 6.97
CA GLN A 28 14.90 2.22 5.88
C GLN A 28 13.42 2.42 5.55
N VAL A 29 12.56 2.49 6.57
CA VAL A 29 11.12 2.73 6.40
C VAL A 29 10.86 4.10 5.76
N LEU A 30 11.55 5.16 6.22
CA LEU A 30 11.40 6.50 5.65
C LEU A 30 11.86 6.59 4.20
N GLU A 31 12.97 5.96 3.84
CA GLU A 31 13.41 5.88 2.45
C GLU A 31 12.41 5.11 1.58
N ARG A 32 11.80 4.05 2.12
CA ARG A 32 10.76 3.28 1.44
C ARG A 32 9.48 4.10 1.22
N ILE A 33 9.02 4.86 2.22
CA ILE A 33 7.89 5.79 2.07
C ILE A 33 8.20 6.87 1.03
N LYS A 34 9.38 7.50 1.09
CA LYS A 34 9.76 8.52 0.10
C LYS A 34 9.78 7.94 -1.33
N GLY A 35 10.30 6.73 -1.48
CA GLY A 35 10.33 6.03 -2.76
C GLY A 35 8.96 5.59 -3.28
N SER A 36 7.99 5.33 -2.40
CA SER A 36 6.62 4.94 -2.78
C SER A 36 5.70 6.13 -3.09
N VAL A 37 6.09 7.34 -2.71
CA VAL A 37 5.34 8.57 -2.99
C VAL A 37 5.92 9.33 -4.19
N MET A 38 7.20 9.10 -4.53
CA MET A 38 7.87 9.79 -5.63
C MET A 38 8.20 8.81 -6.78
N PRO A 39 7.31 8.64 -7.78
CA PRO A 39 7.58 7.80 -8.95
C PRO A 39 8.63 8.46 -9.85
N LEU A 40 9.91 8.21 -9.60
CA LEU A 40 11.01 8.68 -10.47
C LEU A 40 11.24 7.68 -11.61
N PRO A 41 11.05 8.07 -12.89
CA PRO A 41 11.36 7.23 -14.03
C PRO A 41 12.84 6.80 -13.99
N GLY A 42 13.11 5.49 -14.04
CA GLY A 42 14.46 4.92 -14.00
C GLY A 42 14.96 4.47 -12.62
N LYS A 43 14.24 4.75 -11.53
CA LYS A 43 14.52 4.20 -10.18
C LYS A 43 13.36 3.32 -9.73
N ASN A 44 13.34 2.05 -10.18
CA ASN A 44 12.34 1.08 -9.73
C ASN A 44 12.41 0.90 -8.21
N PHE A 45 11.38 1.35 -7.51
CA PHE A 45 11.22 1.28 -6.06
C PHE A 45 11.59 -0.11 -5.50
N VAL A 46 10.99 -1.16 -6.07
CA VAL A 46 11.25 -2.54 -5.64
C VAL A 46 12.65 -3.01 -6.01
N ARG A 47 13.18 -2.63 -7.18
CA ARG A 47 14.49 -3.11 -7.67
C ARG A 47 15.68 -2.52 -6.91
N HIS A 48 15.55 -1.30 -6.39
CA HIS A 48 16.65 -0.61 -5.70
C HIS A 48 16.53 -0.52 -4.18
N ARG A 49 15.31 -0.63 -3.60
CA ARG A 49 15.10 -0.41 -2.16
C ARG A 49 14.46 -1.58 -1.40
N LEU A 50 13.89 -2.55 -2.12
CA LEU A 50 13.13 -3.67 -1.54
C LEU A 50 13.71 -5.05 -1.87
N ARG A 51 14.43 -5.16 -3.00
CA ARG A 51 15.00 -6.42 -3.48
C ARG A 51 15.91 -7.02 -2.41
N ASN A 52 15.57 -8.25 -2.00
CA ASN A 52 16.27 -9.08 -1.01
C ASN A 52 16.08 -8.72 0.49
N ASN A 53 15.22 -7.76 0.87
CA ASN A 53 14.88 -7.53 2.28
C ASN A 53 13.45 -6.95 2.46
N PRO A 54 12.38 -7.67 2.08
CA PRO A 54 11.00 -7.22 2.30
C PRO A 54 10.68 -7.14 3.81
N ASP A 55 9.78 -6.23 4.19
CA ASP A 55 9.36 -6.04 5.58
C ASP A 55 7.83 -6.03 5.74
N LEU A 56 7.34 -6.57 6.85
CA LEU A 56 5.91 -6.49 7.21
C LEU A 56 5.61 -5.28 8.11
N TYR A 57 6.64 -4.74 8.76
CA TYR A 57 6.53 -3.60 9.68
C TYR A 57 5.91 -2.36 9.03
N GLY A 58 6.49 -1.88 7.92
CA GLY A 58 6.03 -0.68 7.22
C GLY A 58 4.60 -0.82 6.70
N PRO A 59 4.28 -1.85 5.89
CA PRO A 59 2.92 -2.09 5.41
C PRO A 59 1.89 -2.17 6.53
N PHE A 60 2.19 -2.87 7.63
CA PHE A 60 1.29 -2.97 8.79
C PHE A 60 0.98 -1.59 9.39
N TRP A 61 2.02 -0.81 9.72
CA TRP A 61 1.83 0.49 10.36
C TRP A 61 1.22 1.54 9.42
N ILE A 62 1.53 1.49 8.13
CA ILE A 62 0.90 2.36 7.12
C ILE A 62 -0.61 2.06 7.05
N CYS A 63 -1.01 0.79 6.97
CA CYS A 63 -2.42 0.39 6.94
C CYS A 63 -3.16 0.80 8.22
N ALA A 64 -2.58 0.53 9.39
CA ALA A 64 -3.17 0.91 10.68
C ALA A 64 -3.34 2.43 10.83
N THR A 65 -2.32 3.20 10.47
CA THR A 65 -2.34 4.67 10.52
C THR A 65 -3.37 5.23 9.56
N LEU A 66 -3.44 4.69 8.33
CA LEU A 66 -4.41 5.13 7.34
C LEU A 66 -5.85 4.84 7.80
N ALA A 67 -6.12 3.64 8.33
CA ALA A 67 -7.45 3.27 8.82
C ALA A 67 -7.91 4.20 9.96
N LEU A 68 -7.01 4.49 10.89
CA LEU A 68 -7.27 5.45 11.96
C LEU A 68 -7.51 6.86 11.39
N ALA A 69 -6.67 7.33 10.48
CA ALA A 69 -6.77 8.66 9.89
C ALA A 69 -8.09 8.85 9.12
N VAL A 70 -8.48 7.89 8.28
CA VAL A 70 -9.76 7.90 7.55
C VAL A 70 -10.93 7.95 8.53
N ALA A 71 -10.93 7.08 9.55
CA ALA A 71 -12.04 7.01 10.50
C ALA A 71 -12.17 8.28 11.37
N VAL A 72 -11.05 8.86 11.80
CA VAL A 72 -11.06 10.12 12.57
C VAL A 72 -11.49 11.29 11.69
N SER A 73 -10.94 11.42 10.49
CA SER A 73 -11.27 12.50 9.57
C SER A 73 -12.71 12.43 9.05
N GLY A 74 -13.23 11.23 8.79
CA GLY A 74 -14.64 11.02 8.43
C GLY A 74 -15.60 11.44 9.55
N ASN A 75 -15.31 11.05 10.80
CA ASN A 75 -16.13 11.46 11.94
C ASN A 75 -16.06 12.98 12.20
N LEU A 76 -14.88 13.59 12.09
CA LEU A 76 -14.69 15.00 12.38
C LEU A 76 -15.22 15.92 11.28
N SER A 77 -15.13 15.52 10.00
CA SER A 77 -15.75 16.25 8.88
C SER A 77 -17.27 16.27 9.02
N HIS A 78 -17.89 15.13 9.37
CA HIS A 78 -19.32 15.04 9.62
C HIS A 78 -19.80 15.91 10.79
N LEU A 79 -19.01 15.99 11.86
CA LEU A 79 -19.25 16.92 12.98
C LEU A 79 -19.19 18.38 12.53
N THR A 80 -18.21 18.73 11.70
CA THR A 80 -17.99 20.10 11.22
C THR A 80 -19.14 20.57 10.34
N GLU A 81 -19.66 19.69 9.48
CA GLU A 81 -20.82 19.95 8.62
C GLU A 81 -22.12 20.11 9.41
N LYS A 82 -22.29 19.35 10.50
CA LYS A 82 -23.51 19.36 11.33
C LYS A 82 -23.53 20.39 12.45
N ARG A 83 -22.44 21.14 12.68
CA ARG A 83 -22.35 22.21 13.70
C ARG A 83 -23.38 23.33 13.53
N THR A 84 -24.02 23.42 12.37
CA THR A 84 -25.09 24.38 12.06
C THR A 84 -26.49 23.91 12.48
N SER A 85 -26.66 22.67 12.96
CA SER A 85 -27.95 22.13 13.39
C SER A 85 -28.09 22.13 14.91
N LEU A 86 -29.09 22.86 15.42
CA LEU A 86 -29.35 23.04 16.87
C LEU A 86 -29.89 21.77 17.58
N THR A 87 -30.09 20.68 16.85
CA THR A 87 -30.77 19.45 17.32
C THR A 87 -29.92 18.17 17.17
N TYR A 88 -28.61 18.30 16.93
CA TYR A 88 -27.76 17.12 16.68
C TYR A 88 -27.18 16.51 17.96
N HIS A 89 -27.64 15.30 18.29
CA HIS A 89 -26.96 14.43 19.26
C HIS A 89 -25.84 13.64 18.56
N TYR A 90 -24.59 13.93 18.90
CA TYR A 90 -23.45 13.18 18.42
C TYR A 90 -23.38 11.80 19.09
N SER A 91 -23.39 10.74 18.29
CA SER A 91 -23.03 9.39 18.72
C SER A 91 -21.75 8.98 17.98
N PRO A 92 -20.63 8.71 18.69
CA PRO A 92 -19.40 8.27 18.04
C PRO A 92 -19.62 6.96 17.29
N GLN A 93 -19.42 6.97 15.97
CA GLN A 93 -19.52 5.77 15.14
C GLN A 93 -18.18 5.02 15.17
N PHE A 94 -17.93 4.28 16.26
CA PHE A 94 -16.73 3.44 16.39
C PHE A 94 -16.63 2.38 15.28
N HIS A 95 -17.77 1.99 14.70
CA HIS A 95 -17.85 1.06 13.57
C HIS A 95 -17.09 1.54 12.33
N SER A 96 -16.96 2.85 12.12
CA SER A 96 -16.23 3.42 10.98
C SER A 96 -14.75 3.06 10.99
N VAL A 97 -14.14 2.90 12.18
CA VAL A 97 -12.75 2.43 12.32
C VAL A 97 -12.63 1.00 11.84
N THR A 98 -13.58 0.14 12.23
CA THR A 98 -13.59 -1.27 11.82
C THR A 98 -13.77 -1.40 10.31
N ILE A 99 -14.72 -0.67 9.71
CA ILE A 99 -14.92 -0.69 8.26
C ILE A 99 -13.65 -0.24 7.53
N ALA A 100 -13.08 0.91 7.90
CA ALA A 100 -11.88 1.44 7.25
C ALA A 100 -10.70 0.46 7.39
N ALA A 101 -10.49 -0.10 8.59
CA ALA A 101 -9.45 -1.09 8.82
C ALA A 101 -9.67 -2.34 7.95
N THR A 102 -10.88 -2.91 7.93
CA THR A 102 -11.19 -4.07 7.11
C THR A 102 -10.92 -3.80 5.63
N LEU A 103 -11.43 -2.69 5.09
CA LEU A 103 -11.23 -2.33 3.68
C LEU A 103 -9.74 -2.17 3.34
N ILE A 104 -9.00 -1.42 4.14
CA ILE A 104 -7.57 -1.13 3.90
C ILE A 104 -6.72 -2.40 4.04
N PHE A 105 -6.91 -3.20 5.09
CA PHE A 105 -6.14 -4.43 5.27
C PHE A 105 -6.50 -5.51 4.23
N CYS A 106 -7.79 -5.67 3.90
CA CYS A 106 -8.20 -6.58 2.82
C CYS A 106 -7.60 -6.13 1.49
N TYR A 107 -7.62 -4.84 1.19
CA TYR A 107 -6.98 -4.30 0.00
C TYR A 107 -5.47 -4.58 -0.02
N ALA A 108 -4.78 -4.21 1.06
CA ALA A 108 -3.34 -4.35 1.18
C ALA A 108 -2.87 -5.81 1.16
N GLY A 109 -3.70 -6.78 1.53
CA GLY A 109 -3.36 -8.20 1.52
C GLY A 109 -3.85 -8.97 0.29
N LEU A 110 -5.14 -8.88 -0.04
CA LEU A 110 -5.77 -9.71 -1.07
C LEU A 110 -5.38 -9.29 -2.48
N VAL A 111 -5.24 -8.00 -2.75
CA VAL A 111 -4.86 -7.49 -4.07
C VAL A 111 -3.44 -7.93 -4.47
N PRO A 112 -2.39 -7.72 -3.65
CA PRO A 112 -1.07 -8.23 -3.99
C PRO A 112 -1.01 -9.76 -4.03
N LEU A 113 -1.80 -10.47 -3.23
CA LEU A 113 -1.90 -11.93 -3.30
C LEU A 113 -2.44 -12.39 -4.66
N ALA A 114 -3.54 -11.78 -5.11
CA ALA A 114 -4.14 -12.08 -6.40
C ALA A 114 -3.20 -11.74 -7.56
N LEU A 115 -2.56 -10.56 -7.53
CA LEU A 115 -1.59 -10.16 -8.55
C LEU A 115 -0.39 -11.11 -8.60
N TRP A 116 0.18 -11.43 -7.44
CA TRP A 116 1.30 -12.36 -7.35
C TRP A 116 0.92 -13.76 -7.86
N GLY A 117 -0.25 -14.27 -7.47
CA GLY A 117 -0.77 -15.55 -7.94
C GLY A 117 -0.96 -15.57 -9.45
N PHE A 118 -1.54 -14.51 -10.01
CA PHE A 118 -1.74 -14.35 -11.45
C PHE A 118 -0.40 -14.31 -12.22
N LEU A 119 0.56 -13.49 -11.77
CA LEU A 119 1.88 -13.38 -12.40
C LEU A 119 2.67 -14.70 -12.29
N ARG A 120 2.53 -15.42 -11.17
CA ARG A 120 3.15 -16.73 -10.96
C ARG A 120 2.54 -17.79 -11.89
N TRP A 121 1.22 -17.79 -12.07
CA TRP A 121 0.51 -18.73 -12.94
C TRP A 121 0.85 -18.52 -14.42
N ARG A 122 1.02 -17.27 -14.85
CA ARG A 122 1.38 -16.89 -16.23
C ARG A 122 2.85 -17.15 -16.59
N ARG A 123 3.65 -17.67 -15.67
CA ARG A 123 5.10 -17.85 -15.86
C ARG A 123 5.37 -19.00 -16.84
N SER A 124 6.09 -18.70 -17.92
CA SER A 124 6.67 -19.74 -18.79
C SER A 124 7.96 -20.32 -18.18
N PRO A 125 8.21 -21.64 -18.28
CA PRO A 125 9.49 -22.23 -17.90
C PRO A 125 10.62 -21.61 -18.76
N GLY A 126 11.55 -20.88 -18.15
CA GLY A 126 12.73 -20.35 -18.85
C GLY A 126 12.86 -18.83 -18.94
N THR A 127 11.87 -18.02 -18.55
CA THR A 127 12.05 -16.56 -18.46
C THR A 127 12.87 -16.18 -17.22
N PRO A 128 14.07 -15.56 -17.36
CA PRO A 128 14.94 -15.21 -16.24
C PRO A 128 14.55 -13.91 -15.52
N LEU A 129 13.48 -13.22 -15.96
CA LEU A 129 13.08 -11.95 -15.36
C LEU A 129 12.47 -12.20 -13.97
N GLY A 130 13.18 -11.72 -12.95
CA GLY A 130 12.91 -11.94 -11.53
C GLY A 130 11.47 -11.65 -11.12
N THR A 131 10.70 -12.71 -10.90
CA THR A 131 9.38 -12.63 -10.26
C THR A 131 9.57 -12.20 -8.82
N TYR A 132 8.89 -11.12 -8.43
CA TYR A 132 8.84 -10.70 -7.03
C TYR A 132 8.21 -11.80 -6.18
N SER A 133 8.74 -12.01 -4.99
CA SER A 133 8.08 -12.79 -3.95
C SER A 133 6.74 -12.17 -3.57
N PHE A 134 5.87 -12.96 -2.94
CA PHE A 134 4.62 -12.45 -2.41
C PHE A 134 4.89 -11.30 -1.42
N LEU A 135 5.88 -11.45 -0.53
CA LEU A 135 6.25 -10.42 0.43
C LEU A 135 6.73 -9.13 -0.24
N GLU A 136 7.56 -9.21 -1.27
CA GLU A 136 7.97 -8.00 -2.02
C GLU A 136 6.77 -7.30 -2.68
N THR A 137 5.80 -8.09 -3.18
CA THR A 137 4.57 -7.57 -3.79
C THR A 137 3.68 -6.91 -2.73
N LEU A 138 3.50 -7.58 -1.58
CA LEU A 138 2.77 -7.08 -0.43
C LEU A 138 3.37 -5.78 0.11
N CYS A 139 4.69 -5.72 0.28
CA CYS A 139 5.39 -4.51 0.69
C CYS A 139 5.16 -3.37 -0.29
N ALA A 140 5.31 -3.62 -1.60
CA ALA A 140 5.13 -2.58 -2.60
C ALA A 140 3.72 -1.95 -2.52
N TYR A 141 2.68 -2.78 -2.37
CA TYR A 141 1.31 -2.31 -2.16
C TYR A 141 1.17 -1.56 -0.84
N GLY A 142 1.63 -2.12 0.28
CA GLY A 142 1.53 -1.46 1.58
C GLY A 142 2.20 -0.10 1.63
N TYR A 143 3.41 0.03 1.07
CA TYR A 143 4.10 1.33 1.00
C TYR A 143 3.44 2.31 0.04
N SER A 144 2.80 1.86 -1.04
CA SER A 144 2.09 2.76 -1.96
C SER A 144 0.91 3.48 -1.29
N LEU A 145 0.29 2.85 -0.29
CA LEU A 145 -0.81 3.45 0.48
C LEU A 145 -0.40 4.63 1.37
N SER A 146 0.90 4.86 1.60
CA SER A 146 1.35 5.99 2.43
C SER A 146 0.93 7.35 1.86
N ALA A 147 0.72 7.46 0.54
CA ALA A 147 0.22 8.67 -0.11
C ALA A 147 -1.20 9.08 0.35
N TYR A 148 -2.00 8.11 0.82
CA TYR A 148 -3.35 8.38 1.31
C TYR A 148 -3.37 8.92 2.75
N ILE A 149 -2.32 8.69 3.55
CA ILE A 149 -2.26 9.19 4.94
C ILE A 149 -2.36 10.72 5.02
N PRO A 150 -1.49 11.52 4.34
CA PRO A 150 -1.62 12.97 4.38
C PRO A 150 -2.94 13.45 3.78
N THR A 151 -3.46 12.76 2.77
CA THR A 151 -4.76 13.05 2.16
C THR A 151 -5.90 12.87 3.15
N ALA A 152 -5.91 11.77 3.91
CA ALA A 152 -6.91 11.51 4.95
C ALA A 152 -6.87 12.58 6.05
N VAL A 153 -5.68 13.03 6.47
CA VAL A 153 -5.55 14.12 7.46
C VAL A 153 -6.06 15.46 6.90
N LEU A 154 -5.74 15.77 5.64
CA LEU A 154 -6.16 17.02 5.00
C LEU A 154 -7.64 17.04 4.60
N TRP A 155 -8.32 15.88 4.64
CA TRP A 155 -9.77 15.77 4.44
C TRP A 155 -10.59 16.60 5.44
N LEU A 156 -9.99 17.00 6.58
CA LEU A 156 -10.60 17.90 7.56
C LEU A 156 -10.92 19.29 7.01
N VAL A 157 -10.28 19.72 5.92
CA VAL A 157 -10.58 20.99 5.26
C VAL A 157 -11.87 20.80 4.44
N PRO A 158 -13.00 21.45 4.78
CA PRO A 158 -14.30 21.20 4.17
C PRO A 158 -14.46 21.92 2.82
N VAL A 159 -13.52 21.67 1.90
CA VAL A 159 -13.49 22.23 0.55
C VAL A 159 -13.53 21.08 -0.44
N SER A 160 -14.72 20.80 -0.98
CA SER A 160 -14.98 19.57 -1.74
C SER A 160 -14.05 19.38 -2.95
N TRP A 161 -13.84 20.43 -3.76
CA TRP A 161 -12.98 20.32 -4.94
C TRP A 161 -11.52 20.01 -4.56
N LEU A 162 -11.05 20.53 -3.42
CA LEU A 162 -9.70 20.28 -2.92
C LEU A 162 -9.59 18.84 -2.42
N GLN A 163 -10.57 18.34 -1.66
CA GLN A 163 -10.62 16.95 -1.20
C GLN A 163 -10.52 15.96 -2.37
N TRP A 164 -11.32 16.15 -3.43
CA TRP A 164 -11.28 15.32 -4.64
C TRP A 164 -9.94 15.43 -5.38
N LEU A 165 -9.35 16.63 -5.45
CA LEU A 165 -8.04 16.83 -6.05
C LEU A 165 -6.94 16.08 -5.29
N MET A 166 -6.91 16.19 -3.96
CA MET A 166 -5.93 15.49 -3.13
C MET A 166 -6.08 13.97 -3.24
N LEU A 167 -7.32 13.48 -3.25
CA LEU A 167 -7.63 12.06 -3.45
C LEU A 167 -7.15 11.55 -4.81
N ALA A 168 -7.41 12.32 -5.88
CA ALA A 168 -6.97 11.99 -7.23
C ALA A 168 -5.44 11.95 -7.32
N VAL A 169 -4.73 12.90 -6.70
CA VAL A 169 -3.27 12.93 -6.66
C VAL A 169 -2.71 11.73 -5.90
N ALA A 170 -3.25 11.41 -4.73
CA ALA A 170 -2.81 10.25 -3.95
C ALA A 170 -3.02 8.93 -4.70
N ALA A 171 -4.20 8.76 -5.31
CA ALA A 171 -4.51 7.59 -6.12
C ALA A 171 -3.59 7.46 -7.34
N LEU A 172 -3.32 8.57 -8.03
CA LEU A 172 -2.43 8.59 -9.19
C LEU A 172 -0.99 8.25 -8.81
N LEU A 173 -0.46 8.82 -7.72
CA LEU A 173 0.88 8.51 -7.23
C LEU A 173 1.02 7.03 -6.85
N SER A 174 0.07 6.51 -6.08
CA SER A 174 0.05 5.11 -5.66
C SER A 174 -0.03 4.15 -6.87
N ALA A 175 -0.97 4.41 -7.79
CA ALA A 175 -1.12 3.62 -9.01
C ALA A 175 0.10 3.71 -9.92
N ALA A 176 0.73 4.88 -10.06
CA ALA A 176 1.92 5.07 -10.89
C ALA A 176 3.12 4.26 -10.36
N VAL A 177 3.37 4.28 -9.04
CA VAL A 177 4.46 3.50 -8.43
C VAL A 177 4.29 2.01 -8.66
N LEU A 178 3.07 1.50 -8.50
CA LEU A 178 2.77 0.08 -8.73
C LEU A 178 2.84 -0.27 -10.21
N ALA A 179 2.30 0.58 -11.09
CA ALA A 179 2.39 0.39 -12.53
C ALA A 179 3.86 0.32 -12.98
N ILE A 180 4.70 1.28 -12.60
CA ILE A 180 6.13 1.30 -12.93
C ILE A 180 6.83 0.04 -12.38
N THR A 181 6.47 -0.38 -11.16
CA THR A 181 7.04 -1.56 -10.50
C THR A 181 6.70 -2.87 -11.20
N PHE A 182 5.42 -3.09 -11.51
CA PHE A 182 4.92 -4.36 -12.06
C PHE A 182 4.87 -4.39 -13.59
N TRP A 183 5.12 -3.27 -14.26
CA TRP A 183 5.15 -3.21 -15.72
C TRP A 183 6.21 -4.12 -16.35
N PRO A 184 7.49 -4.13 -15.93
CA PRO A 184 8.49 -5.03 -16.51
C PRO A 184 8.13 -6.53 -16.41
N PRO A 185 7.71 -7.07 -15.25
CA PRO A 185 7.32 -8.48 -15.17
C PRO A 185 6.01 -8.78 -15.91
N ALA A 186 5.04 -7.86 -15.93
CA ALA A 186 3.78 -8.08 -16.65
C ALA A 186 3.92 -8.00 -18.18
N ARG A 187 4.80 -7.12 -18.69
CA ARG A 187 5.09 -6.97 -20.13
C ARG A 187 5.91 -8.12 -20.70
N ALA A 188 6.63 -8.86 -19.86
CA ALA A 188 7.46 -9.99 -20.30
C ALA A 188 6.66 -11.07 -21.05
N ASP A 189 5.37 -11.20 -20.73
CA ASP A 189 4.43 -12.09 -21.42
C ASP A 189 3.78 -11.37 -22.62
N SER A 190 2.97 -10.33 -22.37
CA SER A 190 2.37 -9.52 -23.44
C SER A 190 2.08 -8.08 -23.00
N ARG A 191 2.00 -7.15 -23.96
CA ARG A 191 1.57 -5.76 -23.68
C ARG A 191 0.14 -5.70 -23.15
N VAL A 192 -0.74 -6.61 -23.58
CA VAL A 192 -2.15 -6.67 -23.12
C VAL A 192 -2.21 -7.05 -21.64
N THR A 193 -1.40 -8.00 -21.20
CA THR A 193 -1.28 -8.38 -19.77
C THR A 193 -0.83 -7.20 -18.92
N ALA A 194 0.19 -6.47 -19.37
CA ALA A 194 0.68 -5.29 -18.66
C ALA A 194 -0.40 -4.20 -18.55
N LEU A 195 -1.13 -3.93 -19.64
CA LEU A 195 -2.23 -2.97 -19.64
C LEU A 195 -3.38 -3.42 -18.73
N ALA A 196 -3.75 -4.70 -18.74
CA ALA A 196 -4.79 -5.24 -17.86
C ALA A 196 -4.42 -5.13 -16.37
N VAL A 197 -3.16 -5.42 -16.02
CA VAL A 197 -2.65 -5.25 -14.65
C VAL A 197 -2.72 -3.79 -14.24
N VAL A 198 -2.25 -2.86 -15.06
CA VAL A 198 -2.30 -1.42 -14.76
C VAL A 198 -3.75 -0.94 -14.62
N ALA A 199 -4.63 -1.33 -15.54
CA ALA A 199 -6.05 -0.97 -15.47
C ALA A 199 -6.71 -1.50 -14.20
N THR A 200 -6.40 -2.74 -13.80
CA THR A 200 -6.92 -3.34 -12.56
C THR A 200 -6.39 -2.60 -11.33
N VAL A 201 -5.10 -2.26 -11.28
CA VAL A 201 -4.50 -1.48 -10.18
C VAL A 201 -5.16 -0.12 -10.06
N VAL A 202 -5.34 0.60 -11.17
CA VAL A 202 -6.01 1.92 -11.17
C VAL A 202 -7.46 1.80 -10.71
N SER A 203 -8.19 0.79 -11.21
CA SER A 203 -9.58 0.55 -10.82
C SER A 203 -9.71 0.22 -9.33
N LEU A 204 -8.82 -0.61 -8.79
CA LEU A 204 -8.85 -0.97 -7.38
C LEU A 204 -8.46 0.21 -6.47
N HIS A 205 -7.50 1.06 -6.87
CA HIS A 205 -7.14 2.28 -6.12
C HIS A 205 -8.26 3.31 -6.11
N THR A 206 -8.97 3.45 -7.22
CA THR A 206 -10.14 4.35 -7.31
C THR A 206 -11.30 3.81 -6.48
N LEU A 207 -11.55 2.50 -6.49
CA LEU A 207 -12.55 1.87 -5.63
C LEU A 207 -12.22 2.04 -4.14
N LEU A 208 -10.96 1.84 -3.74
CA LEU A 208 -10.53 2.09 -2.37
C LEU A 208 -10.71 3.57 -1.97
N ALA A 209 -10.39 4.48 -2.89
CA ALA A 209 -10.52 5.92 -2.68
C ALA A 209 -11.97 6.38 -2.54
N VAL A 210 -12.91 5.75 -3.24
CA VAL A 210 -14.35 6.09 -3.18
C VAL A 210 -15.06 5.34 -2.06
N GLY A 211 -14.58 4.15 -1.69
CA GLY A 211 -15.18 3.31 -0.65
C GLY A 211 -14.79 3.65 0.79
N CYS A 212 -13.77 4.49 0.98
CA CYS A 212 -13.25 4.97 2.27
C CYS A 212 -13.44 6.48 2.37
#